data_AF-A0A1G4NRD5-F1
#
_entry.id   AF-A0A1G4NRD5-F1
#
_cell.length_a   1.000
_cell.length_b   1.000
_cell.length_c   1.000
_cell.angle_alpha   90.00
_cell.angle_beta   90.00
_cell.angle_gamma   90.00
#
_symmetry.space_group_name_H-M   'P 1'
#
loop_
_entity.id
_entity.type
_entity.pdbx_description
1 polymer ?
#
loop_
_entity_poly.entity_id
_entity_poly.type
_entity_poly.pdbx_seq_one_letter_code
_entity_poly.pdbx_strand_id
1 'polypeptide(L)' 'MYNFWENIWKFPKFIISVFIGFFLTAAYPFFQLSKKKKISYFIPLILFLLIGFLSNILRLMLGYS' A
#
# COMPACT_ATOMS: atom_id res chain seq x y z
N MET A 1 5.04 34.47 19.72
CA MET A 1 4.02 33.59 19.11
C MET A 1 4.49 32.88 17.84
N TYR A 2 5.44 33.42 17.06
CA TYR A 2 5.99 32.77 15.87
C TYR A 2 6.57 31.37 16.13
N ASN A 3 7.37 31.23 17.20
CA ASN A 3 8.02 29.96 17.57
C ASN A 3 7.03 28.85 17.98
N PHE A 4 5.83 29.21 18.46
CA PHE A 4 4.82 28.23 18.87
C PHE A 4 4.21 27.54 17.63
N TRP A 5 3.82 28.34 16.64
CA TRP A 5 3.29 27.83 15.38
C TRP A 5 4.35 27.05 14.60
N GLU A 6 5.61 27.49 14.61
CA GLU A 6 6.72 26.76 13.98
C GLU A 6 6.93 25.37 14.60
N ASN A 7 6.83 25.25 15.92
CA ASN A 7 6.98 23.97 16.62
C ASN A 7 5.79 23.03 16.37
N ILE A 8 4.57 23.56 16.23
CA ILE A 8 3.39 22.78 15.85
C ILE A 8 3.59 22.14 14.48
N TRP A 9 4.17 22.84 13.51
CA TRP A 9 4.42 22.29 12.17
C TRP A 9 5.56 21.25 12.13
N LYS A 10 6.53 21.35 13.04
CA LYS A 10 7.66 20.38 13.11
C LYS A 10 7.20 18.99 13.53
N PHE A 11 6.19 18.88 14.38
CA PHE A 11 5.74 17.59 14.92
C PHE A 11 5.06 16.68 13.87
N PRO A 12 4.08 17.14 13.07
CA PRO A 12 3.55 16.36 11.95
C PRO A 12 4.63 15.99 10.94
N LYS A 13 5.55 16.91 10.64
CA LYS A 13 6.66 16.66 9.71
C LYS A 13 7.57 15.53 10.21
N PHE A 14 7.86 15.51 11.51
CA PHE A 14 8.61 14.42 12.15
C PHE A 14 7.86 13.09 12.02
N ILE A 15 6.57 13.05 12.37
CA ILE A 15 5.75 11.84 12.28
C ILE A 15 5.75 11.31 10.84
N ILE A 16 5.47 12.16 9.85
CA ILE A 16 5.46 11.77 8.43
C ILE A 16 6.83 11.22 8.01
N SER A 17 7.93 11.88 8.40
CA SER A 17 9.27 11.42 8.07
C SER A 17 9.59 10.06 8.70
N VAL A 18 9.19 9.83 9.95
CA VAL A 18 9.38 8.54 10.64
C VAL A 18 8.54 7.46 9.98
N PHE A 19 7.27 7.75 9.68
CA PHE A 19 6.39 6.80 9.00
C PHE A 19 6.92 6.43 7.62
N ILE A 20 7.38 7.40 6.83
CA ILE A 20 7.97 7.13 5.50
C ILE A 20 9.24 6.29 5.65
N GLY A 21 10.17 6.67 6.53
CA GLY A 21 11.41 5.94 6.73
C GLY A 21 11.19 4.51 7.24
N PHE A 22 10.29 4.34 8.21
CA PHE A 22 9.87 3.04 8.72
C PHE A 22 9.20 2.21 7.63
N PHE A 23 8.25 2.77 6.89
CA PHE A 23 7.54 2.08 5.83
C PHE A 23 8.50 1.62 4.73
N LEU A 24 9.41 2.48 4.27
CA LEU A 24 10.40 2.11 3.24
C LEU A 24 11.33 0.99 3.72
N THR A 25 11.76 1.03 4.97
CA THR A 25 12.65 0.00 5.55
C THR A 25 11.92 -1.32 5.74
N ALA A 26 10.72 -1.29 6.31
CA ALA A 26 9.89 -2.47 6.52
C ALA A 26 9.35 -3.06 5.20
N ALA A 27 9.11 -2.23 4.19
CA ALA A 27 8.66 -2.65 2.87
C ALA A 27 9.81 -3.15 1.97
N TYR A 28 11.07 -2.86 2.31
CA TYR A 28 12.23 -3.24 1.49
C TYR A 28 12.28 -4.73 1.12
N PRO A 29 12.06 -5.69 2.05
CA PRO A 29 12.05 -7.11 1.72
C PRO A 29 10.96 -7.48 0.69
N PHE A 30 9.79 -6.83 0.76
CA PHE A 30 8.71 -7.03 -0.21
C PHE A 30 9.11 -6.57 -1.61
N PHE A 31 9.77 -5.41 -1.73
CA PHE A 31 10.32 -4.94 -3.01
C PHE A 31 11.43 -5.87 -3.54
N GLN A 32 12.23 -6.46 -2.64
CA GLN A 32 13.27 -7.41 -3.02
C GLN A 32 12.69 -8.75 -3.51
N LEU A 33 11.62 -9.24 -2.86
CA LEU A 33 10.85 -10.41 -3.30
C LEU A 33 10.21 -10.19 -4.66
N SER A 34 9.67 -8.99 -4.91
CA SER A 34 9.08 -8.63 -6.21
C SER A 34 10.10 -8.64 -7.36
N LYS A 35 11.38 -8.40 -7.11
CA LYS A 35 12.45 -8.45 -8.13
C LYS A 35 12.82 -9.88 -8.55
N LYS A 36 12.42 -10.90 -7.79
CA LYS A 36 12.65 -12.30 -8.18
C LYS A 36 11.69 -12.64 -9.32
N LYS A 37 12.25 -12.91 -10.51
CA LYS A 37 11.49 -13.19 -11.75
C LYS A 37 10.35 -14.20 -11.57
N LYS A 38 10.54 -15.25 -10.74
CA LYS A 38 9.49 -16.24 -10.46
C LYS A 38 8.30 -15.64 -9.70
N ILE A 39 8.55 -14.85 -8.65
CA ILE A 39 7.51 -14.25 -7.79
C ILE A 39 6.82 -13.07 -8.50
N SER A 40 7.53 -12.37 -9.40
CA SER A 40 6.99 -11.26 -10.17
C SER A 40 5.77 -11.62 -11.03
N TYR A 41 5.64 -12.88 -11.47
CA TYR A 41 4.47 -13.34 -12.24
C TYR A 41 3.31 -13.81 -11.35
N PHE A 42 3.59 -14.25 -10.11
CA PHE A 42 2.55 -14.67 -9.17
C PHE A 42 1.71 -13.49 -8.66
N ILE A 43 2.33 -12.33 -8.47
CA ILE A 43 1.65 -11.12 -8.00
C ILE A 43 0.53 -10.65 -8.95
N PRO A 44 0.75 -10.46 -10.26
CA PRO A 44 -0.32 -10.08 -11.17
C PRO A 44 -1.38 -11.18 -11.33
N LEU A 45 -0.99 -12.46 -11.25
CA LEU A 45 -1.92 -13.59 -11.30
C LEU A 45 -2.90 -13.56 -10.10
N ILE A 46 -2.39 -13.35 -8.88
CA ILE A 46 -3.24 -13.29 -7.68
C ILE A 46 -4.18 -12.09 -7.71
N LEU A 47 -3.70 -10.94 -8.20
CA LEU A 47 -4.50 -9.73 -8.37
C LEU A 47 -5.62 -9.93 -9.38
N PHE A 48 -5.33 -10.57 -10.51
CA PHE A 48 -6.34 -10.87 -11.52
C PHE A 48 -7.43 -11.78 -10.99
N LEU A 49 -7.05 -12.83 -10.25
CA LEU A 49 -8.01 -13.74 -9.60
C LEU A 49 -8.87 -13.00 -8.56
N LEU A 50 -8.27 -12.14 -7.73
CA LEU A 50 -9.00 -11.33 -6.75
C LEU A 50 -10.00 -10.39 -7.42
N ILE A 51 -9.60 -9.70 -8.48
CA ILE A 51 -10.48 -8.81 -9.23
C ILE A 51 -11.64 -9.60 -9.82
N GLY A 52 -11.36 -10.72 -10.49
CA GLY A 52 -12.41 -11.58 -11.06
C GLY A 52 -13.37 -12.11 -10.00
N PHE A 53 -12.85 -12.51 -8.84
CA PHE A 53 -13.66 -12.96 -7.71
C PHE A 53 -14.55 -11.83 -7.16
N LEU A 54 -13.98 -10.64 -6.98
CA LEU A 54 -14.72 -9.47 -6.51
C LEU A 54 -15.81 -9.04 -7.51
N SER A 55 -15.48 -9.03 -8.80
CA SER A 55 -16.45 -8.78 -9.87
C SER A 55 -17.58 -9.80 -9.87
N ASN A 56 -17.28 -11.08 -9.61
CA ASN A 56 -18.30 -12.11 -9.52
C ASN A 56 -19.21 -11.91 -8.30
N ILE A 57 -18.65 -11.56 -7.14
CA ILE A 57 -19.45 -11.22 -5.95
C ILE A 57 -20.38 -10.04 -6.25
N LEU A 58 -19.84 -8.96 -6.83
CA LEU A 58 -20.64 -7.79 -7.17
C LEU A 58 -21.75 -8.14 -8.17
N ARG A 59 -21.44 -8.97 -9.17
CA ARG A 59 -22.42 -9.45 -10.15
C ARG A 59 -23.56 -10.24 -9.49
N LEU A 60 -23.23 -11.12 -8.55
CA LEU A 60 -24.19 -11.90 -7.77
C LEU A 60 -25.04 -11.00 -6.84
N MET A 61 -24.44 -10.00 -6.20
CA MET A 61 -25.14 -9.05 -5.34
C MET A 61 -26.11 -8.15 -6.12
N LEU A 62 -25.75 -7.80 -7.36
CA LEU A 62 -26.56 -6.93 -8.22
C LEU A 62 -27.58 -7.71 -9.07
N GLY A 63 -27.61 -9.04 -8.98
CA GLY A 63 -28.57 -9.88 -9.71
C GLY A 63 -28.33 -9.94 -11.22
N TYR A 64 -27.14 -9.58 -11.70
CA TYR A 64 -26.79 -9.70 -13.12
C TYR A 64 -26.45 -11.17 -13.45
N SER A 65 -27.35 -11.89 -14.12
CA SER A 65 -27.14 -13.32 -14.49
C SER A 65 -26.05 -13.52 -15.53
#